data_AF-A0A968ZU71-F1
#
_entry.id   AF-A0A968ZU71-F1
#
_cell.length_a   1.000
_cell.length_b   1.000
_cell.length_c   1.000
_cell.angle_alpha   90.00
_cell.angle_beta   90.00
_cell.angle_gamma   90.00
#
_symmetry.space_group_name_H-M   'P 1'
#
loop_
_entity.id
_entity.type
_entity.pdbx_description
1 polymer ?
#
loop_
_entity_poly.entity_id
_entity_poly.type
_entity_poly.pdbx_seq_one_letter_code
_entity_poly.pdbx_strand_id
1 'polypeptide(L)' 'SRILRPKQDGHSAQFYTLVSLRTCEEEFAQHRQLFLTEQGYRYHIQQWDE' A
#
# COMPACT_ATOMS: atom_id res chain seq x y z
N SER A 1 2.45 -15.30 0.73
CA SER A 1 3.57 -14.52 1.30
C SER A 1 3.11 -13.81 2.57
N ARG A 2 3.85 -13.88 3.70
CA ARG A 2 3.49 -13.24 4.97
C ARG A 2 4.58 -12.25 5.42
N ILE A 3 4.53 -11.02 4.88
CA ILE A 3 5.48 -9.93 5.20
C ILE A 3 5.00 -9.15 6.43
N LEU A 4 3.69 -8.98 6.59
CA LEU A 4 3.10 -8.31 7.76
C LEU A 4 3.10 -9.24 8.97
N ARG A 5 3.73 -8.78 10.05
CA ARG A 5 3.72 -9.43 11.37
C ARG A 5 3.19 -8.43 12.40
N PRO A 6 2.46 -8.87 13.44
CA PRO A 6 2.09 -8.00 14.55
C PRO A 6 3.33 -7.30 15.12
N LYS A 7 3.24 -6.00 15.37
CA LYS A 7 4.31 -5.25 16.05
C LYS A 7 4.25 -5.52 17.56
N GLN A 8 5.40 -5.45 18.23
CA GLN A 8 5.51 -5.70 19.68
C GLN A 8 4.71 -4.71 20.53
N ASP A 9 4.50 -3.50 20.01
CA ASP A 9 3.73 -2.42 20.62
C ASP A 9 2.20 -2.56 20.43
N GLY A 10 1.73 -3.62 19.77
CA GLY A 10 0.31 -3.87 19.53
C GLY A 10 -0.30 -3.01 18.41
N HIS A 11 0.46 -2.12 17.78
CA HIS A 11 -0.03 -1.36 16.64
C HIS A 11 -0.16 -2.24 15.40
N SER A 12 -1.13 -1.91 14.54
CA SER A 12 -1.27 -2.57 13.25
C SER A 12 -0.03 -2.35 12.40
N ALA A 13 0.46 -3.42 11.77
CA ALA A 13 1.54 -3.33 10.80
C ALA A 13 1.06 -2.61 9.54
N GLN A 14 1.91 -1.74 9.00
CA GLN A 14 1.63 -0.97 7.79
C GLN A 14 2.70 -1.31 6.73
N PHE A 15 2.29 -1.32 5.48
CA PHE A 15 3.17 -1.49 4.33
C PHE A 15 3.05 -0.26 3.44
N TYR A 16 4.17 0.24 2.95
CA TYR A 16 4.24 1.42 2.10
C TYR A 16 4.79 1.05 0.73
N THR A 17 4.34 1.76 -0.30
CA THR A 17 4.91 1.70 -1.63
C THR A 17 5.07 3.12 -2.15
N LEU A 18 6.27 3.46 -2.61
CA LEU A 18 6.53 4.71 -3.31
C LEU A 18 6.16 4.53 -4.78
N VAL A 19 5.52 5.54 -5.36
CA VAL A 19 5.03 5.52 -6.73
C VAL A 19 5.44 6.85 -7.37
N SER A 20 6.15 6.77 -8.49
CA SER A 20 6.61 7.93 -9.25
C SER A 20 5.45 8.46 -10.10
N LEU A 21 5.12 9.73 -9.90
CA LEU A 21 4.05 10.41 -10.65
C LEU A 21 4.37 10.47 -12.15
N ARG A 22 3.36 10.30 -13.01
CA ARG A 22 3.47 10.30 -14.48
C ARG A 22 4.35 9.19 -15.04
N THR A 23 4.36 8.04 -14.38
CA THR A 23 5.06 6.85 -14.85
C THR A 23 4.12 5.64 -14.88
N CYS A 24 4.56 4.54 -15.49
CA CYS A 24 3.79 3.29 -15.47
C CYS A 24 3.55 2.74 -14.04
N GLU A 25 4.31 3.21 -13.03
CA GLU A 25 4.11 2.81 -11.64
C GLU A 25 2.72 3.16 -11.10
N GLU A 26 2.05 4.19 -11.65
CA GLU A 26 0.69 4.55 -11.26
C GLU A 26 -0.32 3.46 -11.63
N GLU A 27 -0.20 2.88 -12.82
CA GLU A 27 -1.06 1.77 -13.27
C GLU A 27 -0.82 0.51 -12.42
N PHE A 28 0.45 0.19 -12.15
CA PHE A 28 0.79 -0.90 -11.24
C PHE A 28 0.27 -0.68 -9.82
N ALA A 29 0.26 0.56 -9.33
CA ALA A 29 -0.29 0.91 -8.03
C ALA A 29 -1.81 0.73 -7.97
N GLN A 30 -2.53 1.08 -9.04
CA GLN A 30 -3.98 0.85 -9.15
C GLN A 30 -4.32 -0.65 -9.11
N HIS A 31 -3.61 -1.47 -9.90
CA HIS A 31 -3.81 -2.94 -9.86
C HIS A 31 -3.51 -3.51 -8.46
N ARG A 32 -2.47 -3.01 -7.78
CA ARG A 32 -2.14 -3.42 -6.41
C ARG A 32 -3.21 -3.01 -5.40
N GLN A 33 -3.75 -1.80 -5.53
CA GLN A 33 -4.85 -1.33 -4.69
C GLN A 33 -6.03 -2.29 -4.79
N LEU A 34 -6.49 -2.59 -6.01
CA LEU A 34 -7.61 -3.51 -6.25
C LEU A 34 -7.36 -4.87 -5.60
N PHE A 35 -6.23 -5.50 -5.93
CA PHE A 35 -5.86 -6.81 -5.39
C PHE A 35 -5.84 -6.84 -3.85
N LEU A 36 -5.24 -5.83 -3.20
CA LEU A 36 -5.15 -5.77 -1.74
C LEU A 36 -6.52 -5.53 -1.10
N THR A 37 -7.36 -4.68 -1.69
CA THR A 37 -8.71 -4.43 -1.18
C THR A 37 -9.63 -5.66 -1.32
N GLU A 38 -9.52 -6.42 -2.41
CA GLU A 38 -10.25 -7.69 -2.58
C GLU A 38 -9.85 -8.73 -1.53
N GLN A 39 -8.59 -8.72 -1.09
CA GLN A 39 -8.11 -9.57 0.01
C GLN A 39 -8.48 -9.03 1.41
N GLY A 40 -9.19 -7.89 1.49
CA GLY A 40 -9.65 -7.29 2.73
C GLY A 40 -8.63 -6.37 3.43
N TYR A 41 -7.51 -6.02 2.78
CA TYR A 41 -6.58 -5.04 3.34
C TYR A 41 -7.09 -3.62 3.13
N ARG A 42 -6.93 -2.80 4.17
CA ARG A 42 -7.15 -1.35 4.06
C ARG A 42 -6.02 -0.73 3.24
N TYR A 43 -6.38 0.10 2.28
CA TYR A 43 -5.45 0.79 1.39
C TYR A 43 -5.68 2.30 1.47
N HIS A 44 -4.60 3.07 1.52
CA HIS A 44 -4.64 4.53 1.56
C HIS A 44 -3.62 5.07 0.56
N ILE A 45 -4.02 6.08 -0.21
CA ILE A 45 -3.15 6.79 -1.14
C ILE A 45 -2.91 8.17 -0.57
N GLN A 46 -1.63 8.54 -0.45
CA GLN A 46 -1.21 9.88 -0.08
C GLN A 46 -0.35 10.42 -1.23
N GLN A 47 -0.76 11.56 -1.77
CA GLN A 47 0.07 12.33 -2.66
C GLN A 47 0.95 13.27 -1.84
N TRP A 48 2.17 13.48 -2.30
CA TRP A 48 3.04 14.51 -1.74
C TRP A 48 2.80 15.77 -2.55
N ASP A 49 2.04 16.71 -1.96
CA ASP A 49 1.97 18.08 -2.43
C ASP A 49 3.05 18.88 -1.70
N GLU A 50 3.85 19.65 -2.44
CA GLU A 50 4.93 20.50 -1.91
C GLU A 50 4.41 21.61 -0.97
#